data_AF-A0A353DK99-F1
#
_entry.id   AF-A0A353DK99-F1
#
_cell.length_a   1.000
_cell.length_b   1.000
_cell.length_c   1.000
_cell.angle_alpha   90.00
_cell.angle_beta   90.00
_cell.angle_gamma   90.00
#
_symmetry.space_group_name_H-M   'P 1'
#
loop_
_entity.id
_entity.type
_entity.pdbx_description
1 polymer ?
#
loop_
_entity_poly.entity_id
_entity_poly.type
_entity_poly.pdbx_seq_one_letter_code
_entity_poly.pdbx_strand_id
1 'polypeptide(L)'
;MKSLITAAILSLSILHAQQNQGHLSIKLEMQETIKKGNAYLRSKQHKDGYWGEPSLPAFTAYALRAQLSDPSLDLKKPLPANLGE
;
A
#
# COMPACT_ATOMS: atom_id res chain seq x y z
N MET A 1 30.73 21.47 31.84
CA MET A 1 29.52 22.29 31.54
C MET A 1 29.11 22.20 30.08
N LYS A 2 29.98 22.46 29.09
CA LYS A 2 29.65 22.35 27.65
C LYS A 2 29.19 20.94 27.22
N SER A 3 29.80 19.89 27.78
CA SER A 3 29.42 18.48 27.52
C SER A 3 28.05 18.07 28.09
N LEU A 4 27.51 18.79 29.07
CA LEU A 4 26.19 18.50 29.64
C LEU A 4 25.07 19.13 28.80
N ILE A 5 25.38 20.23 28.11
CA ILE A 5 24.43 20.92 27.21
C ILE A 5 24.24 20.11 25.93
N THR A 6 25.30 19.52 25.37
CA THR A 6 25.19 18.64 24.19
C THR A 6 24.39 17.37 24.44
N ALA A 7 24.50 16.77 25.64
CA ALA A 7 23.73 15.59 26.01
C ALA A 7 22.23 15.87 26.13
N ALA A 8 21.84 17.06 26.59
CA ALA A 8 20.44 17.46 26.74
C ALA A 8 19.72 17.71 25.40
N ILE A 9 20.46 18.10 24.36
CA ILE A 9 19.89 18.36 23.02
C ILE A 9 19.58 17.04 22.29
N LEU A 10 20.42 16.01 22.46
CA LEU A 10 20.18 14.68 21.89
C LEU A 10 18.97 13.97 22.51
N SER A 11 18.75 14.12 23.81
CA SER A 11 17.62 13.47 24.49
C SER A 11 16.26 14.08 24.14
N LEU A 12 16.21 15.38 23.83
CA LEU A 12 14.97 16.02 23.35
C LEU A 12 14.54 15.51 21.97
N SER A 13 15.46 15.17 21.07
CA SER A 13 15.12 14.74 19.70
C SER A 13 14.42 13.38 19.67
N ILE A 14 14.77 12.49 20.60
CA ILE A 14 14.21 11.13 20.71
C ILE A 14 12.74 11.17 21.15
N LEU A 15 12.37 12.10 22.04
CA LEU A 15 10.99 12.27 22.52
C LEU A 15 10.03 12.74 21.41
N HIS A 16 10.48 13.62 20.51
CA HIS A 16 9.65 14.10 19.40
C HIS A 16 9.39 13.01 18.32
N ALA A 17 10.33 12.08 18.14
CA ALA A 17 10.18 10.97 17.19
C ALA A 17 9.15 9.92 17.64
N GLN A 18 8.97 9.74 18.96
CA GLN A 18 8.07 8.74 19.52
C GLN A 18 6.58 9.15 19.42
N GLN A 19 6.29 10.45 19.38
CA GLN A 19 4.92 10.96 19.44
C GLN A 19 4.10 10.74 18.15
N ASN A 20 4.75 10.42 17.03
CA ASN A 20 4.10 10.29 15.71
C ASN A 20 4.03 8.83 15.18
N GLN A 21 4.30 7.83 16.03
CA GLN A 21 4.46 6.42 15.63
C GLN A 21 3.31 5.50 16.02
N GLY A 22 2.24 6.03 16.63
CA GLY A 22 1.17 5.23 17.26
C GLY A 22 0.53 4.16 16.36
N HIS A 23 0.66 4.29 15.04
CA HIS A 23 0.10 3.36 14.07
C HIS A 23 1.06 2.94 12.96
N LEU A 24 2.39 3.13 13.11
CA LEU A 24 3.31 2.77 12.03
C LEU A 24 3.30 1.27 11.75
N SER A 25 3.36 0.44 12.79
CA SER A 25 3.33 -1.02 12.64
C SER A 25 2.10 -1.48 11.87
N ILE A 26 0.89 -1.09 12.32
CA ILE A 26 -0.36 -1.47 11.64
C ILE A 26 -0.44 -0.92 10.21
N LYS A 27 0.08 0.28 9.96
CA LYS A 27 0.13 0.86 8.61
C LYS A 27 0.99 0.02 7.67
N LEU A 28 2.17 -0.42 8.12
CA LEU A 28 3.07 -1.25 7.32
C LEU A 28 2.44 -2.63 7.04
N GLU A 29 1.84 -3.25 8.05
CA GLU A 29 1.13 -4.54 7.89
C GLU A 29 -0.05 -4.42 6.92
N MET A 30 -0.81 -3.33 6.96
CA MET A 30 -1.88 -3.04 5.99
C MET A 30 -1.34 -2.90 4.57
N GLN A 31 -0.24 -2.16 4.38
CA GLN A 31 0.38 -1.99 3.06
C GLN A 31 0.86 -3.33 2.49
N GLU A 32 1.50 -4.17 3.30
CA GLU A 32 1.97 -5.48 2.85
C GLU A 32 0.79 -6.43 2.57
N THR A 33 -0.28 -6.36 3.36
CA THR A 33 -1.51 -7.14 3.14
C THR A 33 -2.18 -6.75 1.81
N ILE A 34 -2.30 -5.46 1.51
CA ILE A 34 -2.84 -4.96 0.23
C ILE A 34 -1.97 -5.45 -0.93
N LYS A 35 -0.65 -5.32 -0.82
CA LYS A 35 0.30 -5.78 -1.85
C LYS A 35 0.14 -7.27 -2.13
N LYS A 36 0.06 -8.11 -1.09
CA LYS A 36 -0.17 -9.56 -1.22
C LYS A 36 -1.52 -9.87 -1.87
N GLY A 37 -2.59 -9.19 -1.45
CA GLY A 37 -3.93 -9.33 -2.04
C GLY A 37 -3.95 -8.98 -3.53
N ASN A 38 -3.33 -7.87 -3.90
CA ASN A 38 -3.23 -7.44 -5.29
C ASN A 38 -2.38 -8.42 -6.13
N ALA A 39 -1.28 -8.95 -5.59
CA ALA A 39 -0.50 -10.00 -6.26
C ALA A 39 -1.32 -11.28 -6.48
N TYR A 40 -2.11 -11.69 -5.48
CA TYR A 40 -3.01 -12.83 -5.61
C TYR A 40 -4.07 -12.59 -6.69
N LEU A 41 -4.75 -11.44 -6.70
CA LEU A 41 -5.73 -11.11 -7.74
C LEU A 41 -5.09 -11.22 -9.13
N ARG A 42 -3.92 -10.64 -9.36
CA ARG A 42 -3.20 -10.76 -10.64
C ARG A 42 -2.91 -12.21 -11.02
N SER A 43 -2.54 -13.05 -10.07
CA SER A 43 -2.30 -14.49 -10.32
C SER A 43 -3.56 -15.27 -10.72
N LYS A 44 -4.75 -14.72 -10.44
CA LYS A 44 -6.05 -15.33 -10.76
C LYS A 44 -6.72 -14.72 -11.99
N GLN A 45 -6.08 -13.74 -12.63
CA GLN A 45 -6.61 -13.16 -13.86
C GLN A 45 -6.60 -14.22 -14.96
N HIS A 46 -7.71 -14.33 -15.69
CA HIS A 46 -7.76 -15.16 -16.89
C HIS A 46 -6.90 -14.55 -18.00
N LYS A 47 -6.53 -15.36 -19.00
CA LYS A 47 -5.68 -14.92 -20.12
C LYS A 47 -6.27 -13.72 -20.87
N ASP A 48 -7.59 -13.67 -20.96
CA ASP A 48 -8.33 -12.61 -21.64
C ASP A 48 -8.63 -11.40 -20.72
N GLY A 49 -7.97 -11.32 -19.56
CA GLY A 49 -7.98 -10.13 -18.71
C GLY A 49 -9.12 -10.03 -17.69
N TYR A 50 -10.05 -10.98 -17.65
CA TYR A 50 -11.19 -10.97 -16.72
C TYR A 50 -10.92 -11.75 -15.41
N TRP A 51 -11.82 -11.58 -14.43
CA TRP A 51 -11.88 -12.37 -13.20
C TRP A 51 -13.26 -13.01 -13.05
N GLY A 52 -13.29 -14.23 -12.52
CA GLY A 52 -14.56 -14.94 -12.26
C GLY A 52 -15.20 -15.39 -13.56
N GLU A 53 -16.50 -15.15 -13.72
CA GLU A 53 -17.26 -15.57 -14.90
C GLU A 53 -17.32 -14.44 -15.96
N PRO A 54 -16.99 -14.71 -17.23
CA PRO A 54 -16.96 -13.69 -18.27
C PRO A 54 -18.34 -13.08 -18.57
N SER A 55 -19.43 -13.82 -18.30
CA SER A 55 -20.81 -13.33 -18.42
C SER A 55 -21.25 -12.43 -17.26
N LEU A 56 -20.48 -12.36 -16.18
CA LEU A 56 -20.77 -11.59 -14.96
C LEU A 56 -19.68 -10.53 -14.74
N PRO A 57 -19.77 -9.37 -15.42
CA PRO A 57 -18.70 -8.35 -15.40
C PRO A 57 -18.44 -7.74 -14.01
N ALA A 58 -19.35 -7.94 -13.05
CA ALA A 58 -19.21 -7.46 -11.69
C ALA A 58 -17.95 -8.00 -10.99
N PHE A 59 -17.54 -9.25 -11.27
CA PHE A 59 -16.32 -9.82 -10.68
C PHE A 59 -15.06 -9.12 -11.17
N THR A 60 -14.95 -8.89 -12.48
CA THR A 60 -13.87 -8.11 -13.08
C THR A 60 -13.86 -6.69 -12.55
N ALA A 61 -15.02 -6.02 -12.52
CA ALA A 61 -15.12 -4.65 -11.99
C ALA A 61 -14.67 -4.56 -10.53
N TYR A 62 -15.02 -5.55 -9.70
CA TYR A 62 -14.59 -5.62 -8.30
C TYR A 62 -13.07 -5.81 -8.18
N ALA A 63 -12.48 -6.75 -8.93
CA ALA A 63 -11.04 -7.00 -8.92
C ALA A 63 -10.22 -5.80 -9.41
N LEU A 64 -10.71 -5.10 -10.44
CA LEU A 64 -10.12 -3.85 -10.91
C LEU A 64 -10.24 -2.75 -9.86
N ARG A 65 -11.43 -2.57 -9.27
CA ARG A 65 -11.65 -1.54 -8.24
C ARG A 65 -10.76 -1.75 -7.02
N ALA A 66 -10.58 -2.98 -6.57
CA ALA A 66 -9.68 -3.30 -5.45
C ALA A 66 -8.24 -2.85 -5.75
N GLN A 67 -7.72 -3.15 -6.94
CA GLN A 67 -6.36 -2.80 -7.35
C GLN A 67 -6.20 -1.30 -7.61
N LEU A 68 -7.20 -0.62 -8.19
CA LEU A 68 -7.20 0.83 -8.39
C LEU A 68 -7.30 1.63 -7.08
N SER A 69 -7.77 0.99 -6.00
CA SER A 69 -7.89 1.61 -4.68
C SER A 69 -6.64 1.40 -3.82
N ASP A 70 -5.58 0.79 -4.35
CA ASP A 70 -4.29 0.65 -3.66
C ASP A 70 -3.69 2.05 -3.39
N PRO A 71 -3.46 2.44 -2.13
CA PRO A 71 -2.91 3.77 -1.80
C PRO A 71 -1.50 4.01 -2.36
N SER A 72 -0.80 2.95 -2.78
CA SER A 72 0.52 3.04 -3.40
C SER A 72 0.48 3.21 -4.92
N LEU A 73 -0.71 3.11 -5.55
CA LEU A 73 -0.86 3.26 -6.98
C LEU A 73 -0.69 4.72 -7.42
N ASP A 74 0.27 4.95 -8.30
CA ASP A 74 0.52 6.25 -8.92
C ASP A 74 -0.29 6.39 -10.22
N LEU A 75 -1.44 7.06 -10.14
CA LEU A 75 -2.35 7.26 -11.28
C LEU A 75 -1.79 8.22 -12.36
N LYS A 76 -0.65 8.88 -12.11
CA LYS A 76 0.01 9.71 -13.14
C LYS A 76 0.86 8.87 -14.08
N LYS A 77 1.17 7.63 -13.71
CA LYS A 77 1.86 6.65 -14.57
C LYS A 77 0.83 5.83 -15.33
N PRO A 78 1.21 5.28 -16.51
CA PRO A 78 0.39 4.30 -17.19
C PRO A 78 -0.02 3.18 -16.24
N LEU A 79 -1.28 2.77 -16.31
CA LEU A 79 -1.76 1.63 -15.54
C LEU A 79 -0.96 0.38 -15.95
N PRO A 80 -0.69 -0.54 -15.00
CA PRO A 80 -0.17 -1.86 -15.34
C PRO A 80 -1.01 -2.50 -16.45
N ALA A 81 -0.37 -3.14 -17.44
CA ALA A 81 -1.06 -3.72 -18.60
C ALA A 81 -2.18 -4.71 -18.20
N ASN A 82 -2.04 -5.35 -17.04
CA ASN A 82 -3.04 -6.26 -16.50
C ASN A 82 -4.29 -5.57 -15.90
N LEU A 83 -4.31 -4.23 -15.86
CA LEU A 83 -5.37 -3.38 -15.30
C LEU A 83 -6.04 -2.47 -16.34
N GLY A 84 -5.54 -2.46 -17.58
CA GLY A 84 -6.07 -1.62 -18.65
C GLY A 84 -5.79 -2.22 -20.02
N GLU A 85 -6.89 -2.51 -20.72
CA GLU A 85 -7.02 -2.25 -22.17
C GLU A 85 -7.97 -1.06 -22.34
#